data_AF-A0A3N2INU6-F1
#
_entry.id   AF-A0A3N2INU6-F1
#
_cell.length_a   1.000
_cell.length_b   1.000
_cell.length_c   1.000
_cell.angle_alpha   90.00
_cell.angle_beta   90.00
_cell.angle_gamma   90.00
#
_symmetry.space_group_name_H-M   'P 1'
#
loop_
_entity.id
_entity.type
_entity.pdbx_description
1 polymer ?
#
loop_
_entity_poly.entity_id
_entity_poly.type
_entity_poly.pdbx_seq_one_letter_code
_entity_poly.pdbx_strand_id
1 'polypeptide(L)' 'MDHGRDDATTPAAEAVDGLEARLRQVEAQPIASRAAAFAEVHDELRTVLEQTSDDVDAGGR' A
#
# COMPACT_ATOMS: atom_id res chain seq x y z
N MET A 1 0.29 -33.58 -1.78
CA MET A 1 0.34 -32.27 -2.45
C MET A 1 -0.44 -31.32 -1.57
N ASP A 2 0.27 -30.54 -0.77
CA ASP A 2 -0.26 -29.51 0.13
C ASP A 2 -0.56 -28.27 -0.72
N HIS A 3 -1.83 -27.88 -0.85
CA HIS A 3 -2.29 -26.69 -1.59
C HIS A 3 -3.15 -25.84 -0.65
N GLY A 4 -2.62 -25.38 0.48
CA GLY A 4 -3.49 -24.84 1.54
C GLY A 4 -2.98 -23.65 2.34
N ARG A 5 -1.87 -23.01 1.96
CA ARG A 5 -1.38 -21.84 2.69
C ARG A 5 -0.66 -20.79 1.84
N ASP A 6 -0.87 -20.84 0.53
CA ASP A 6 -0.65 -19.66 -0.30
C ASP A 6 -1.94 -18.83 -0.21
N ASP A 7 -1.86 -17.51 -0.25
CA ASP A 7 -3.00 -16.60 -0.55
C ASP A 7 -3.82 -16.01 0.61
N ALA A 8 -3.20 -15.70 1.74
CA ALA A 8 -3.70 -14.63 2.61
C ALA A 8 -2.66 -13.52 2.76
N THR A 9 -2.18 -13.00 1.62
CA THR A 9 -1.47 -11.72 1.63
C THR A 9 -2.50 -10.65 1.96
N THR A 10 -2.31 -9.95 3.07
CA THR A 10 -3.23 -8.87 3.44
C THR A 10 -3.05 -7.71 2.45
N PRO A 11 -4.10 -6.94 2.12
CA PRO A 11 -4.01 -5.79 1.22
C PRO A 11 -2.88 -4.82 1.60
N ALA A 12 -2.61 -4.68 2.90
CA ALA A 12 -1.50 -3.90 3.43
C ALA A 12 -0.11 -4.44 3.02
N ALA A 13 0.08 -5.76 2.96
CA ALA A 13 1.34 -6.37 2.56
C ALA A 13 1.61 -6.22 1.05
N GLU A 14 0.57 -6.24 0.21
CA GLU A 14 0.71 -5.97 -1.23
C GLU A 14 1.02 -4.50 -1.51
N ALA A 15 0.40 -3.58 -0.76
CA ALA A 15 0.62 -2.14 -0.94
C ALA A 15 2.03 -1.66 -0.58
N VAL A 16 2.74 -2.39 0.29
CA VAL A 16 4.14 -2.09 0.63
C VAL A 16 5.14 -2.82 -0.26
N ASP A 17 4.69 -3.80 -1.06
CA ASP A 17 5.57 -4.47 -2.01
C ASP A 17 6.05 -3.49 -3.09
N GLY A 18 7.36 -3.47 -3.34
CA GLY A 18 7.99 -2.52 -4.26
C GLY A 18 7.93 -1.03 -3.85
N LEU A 19 7.38 -0.68 -2.68
CA LEU A 19 7.24 0.71 -2.22
C LEU A 19 8.60 1.45 -2.19
N GLU A 20 9.67 0.78 -1.77
CA GLU A 20 11.02 1.36 -1.74
C GLU A 20 11.51 1.76 -3.14
N ALA A 21 11.27 0.93 -4.15
CA ALA A 21 11.66 1.24 -5.52
C ALA A 21 10.86 2.44 -6.05
N ARG A 22 9.57 2.52 -5.72
CA ARG A 22 8.69 3.63 -6.08
C ARG A 22 9.11 4.94 -5.40
N LEU A 23 9.48 4.91 -4.12
CA LEU A 23 10.01 6.08 -3.40
C LEU A 23 11.31 6.58 -4.05
N ARG A 24 12.24 5.67 -4.41
CA ARG A 24 13.46 6.04 -5.15
C ARG A 24 13.17 6.70 -6.49
N GLN A 25 12.12 6.27 -7.20
CA GLN A 25 11.69 6.91 -8.43
C GLN A 25 11.16 8.33 -8.19
N VAL A 26 10.41 8.56 -7.11
CA VAL A 26 9.96 9.92 -6.71
C VAL A 26 11.17 10.80 -6.37
N GLU A 27 12.14 10.29 -5.64
CA GLU A 27 13.36 11.02 -5.30
C GLU A 27 14.23 11.36 -6.51
N ALA A 28 14.14 10.59 -7.61
CA ALA A 28 14.83 10.91 -8.86
C ALA A 28 14.20 12.09 -9.61
N GLN A 29 12.97 12.51 -9.27
CA GLN A 29 12.28 13.61 -9.94
C GLN A 29 12.83 14.99 -9.52
N PRO A 30 12.57 16.05 -10.31
CA PRO A 30 12.86 17.43 -9.92
C PRO A 30 12.17 17.80 -8.60
N ILE A 31 12.84 18.62 -7.77
CA ILE A 31 12.34 18.98 -6.43
C ILE A 31 10.92 19.56 -6.44
N ALA A 32 10.57 20.30 -7.51
CA ALA A 32 9.26 20.93 -7.67
C ALA A 32 8.11 19.92 -7.84
N SER A 33 8.38 18.71 -8.33
CA SER A 33 7.33 17.68 -8.55
C SER A 33 7.29 16.62 -7.45
N ARG A 34 8.32 16.51 -6.61
CA ARG A 34 8.39 15.46 -5.56
C ARG A 34 7.24 15.53 -4.57
N ALA A 35 6.86 16.74 -4.15
CA ALA A 35 5.80 16.90 -3.15
C ALA A 35 4.46 16.33 -3.63
N ALA A 36 4.10 16.58 -4.90
CA ALA A 36 2.88 16.02 -5.50
C ALA A 36 2.97 14.49 -5.61
N ALA A 37 4.09 13.97 -6.09
CA ALA A 37 4.28 12.52 -6.23
C ALA A 37 4.29 11.78 -4.88
N PHE A 38 4.83 12.38 -3.81
CA PHE A 38 4.73 11.81 -2.46
C PHE A 38 3.30 11.86 -1.91
N ALA A 39 2.52 12.91 -2.22
CA ALA A 39 1.12 12.99 -1.83
C ALA A 39 0.29 11.84 -2.43
N GLU A 40 0.51 11.53 -3.72
CA GLU A 40 -0.14 10.41 -4.39
C GLU A 40 0.16 9.06 -3.72
N VAL A 41 1.44 8.81 -3.38
CA VAL A 41 1.84 7.59 -2.64
C VAL A 41 1.14 7.53 -1.28
N HIS A 42 1.08 8.65 -0.57
CA HIS A 42 0.43 8.71 0.74
C HIS A 42 -1.08 8.46 0.64
N ASP A 43 -1.76 9.02 -0.35
CA ASP A 43 -3.19 8.81 -0.57
C ASP A 43 -3.54 7.35 -0.89
N GLU A 44 -2.69 6.66 -1.63
CA GLU A 44 -2.84 5.23 -1.90
C GLU A 44 -2.69 4.38 -0.63
N LEU A 45 -1.63 4.62 0.16
CA LEU A 45 -1.43 3.91 1.43
C LEU A 45 -2.56 4.19 2.42
N ARG A 46 -3.04 5.43 2.48
CA ARG A 46 -4.21 5.81 3.28
C ARG A 46 -5.44 5.01 2.87
N THR A 47 -5.71 4.90 1.57
CA THR A 47 -6.86 4.14 1.06
C THR A 47 -6.80 2.67 1.49
N VAL A 48 -5.62 2.04 1.39
CA VAL A 48 -5.42 0.64 1.80
C VAL A 48 -5.64 0.45 3.30
N LEU A 49 -5.19 1.41 4.12
CA LEU A 49 -5.40 1.39 5.58
C LEU A 49 -6.87 1.58 5.96
N GLU A 50 -7.58 2.49 5.29
CA GLU A 50 -9.02 2.71 5.46
C GLU A 50 -9.79 1.42 5.12
N GLN A 51 -9.47 0.78 3.99
CA GLN A 51 -10.09 -0.48 3.56
C GLN A 51 -9.82 -1.66 4.52
N THR A 52 -8.58 -1.76 5.02
CA THR A 52 -8.22 -2.81 5.98
C THR A 52 -8.94 -2.61 7.32
N SER A 53 -9.18 -1.36 7.72
CA SER A 53 -9.88 -1.02 8.97
C SER A 53 -11.38 -1.32 8.85
N ASP A 54 -11.99 -0.99 7.72
CA ASP A 54 -13.40 -1.30 7.43
C ASP A 54 -13.66 -2.83 7.42
N ASP A 55 -12.72 -3.63 6.93
CA ASP A 55 -12.83 -5.10 6.90
C ASP A 55 -12.78 -5.71 8.31
N VAL A 56 -11.97 -5.14 9.21
CA VAL A 56 -11.91 -5.52 10.62
C VAL A 56 -13.22 -5.18 11.35
N ASP A 57 -13.83 -4.04 11.05
CA ASP A 57 -15.12 -3.63 11.63
C ASP A 57 -16.31 -4.46 11.10
N ALA A 58 -16.22 -4.99 9.87
CA ALA A 58 -17.25 -5.84 9.27
C ALA A 58 -17.30 -7.27 9.84
N GLY A 59 -16.17 -7.82 10.31
CA GLY A 59 -16.07 -9.17 10.88
C GLY A 59 -16.48 -9.30 12.35
N GLY A 60 -16.80 -8.18 13.02
CA GLY A 60 -17.04 -8.11 14.47
C GLY A 60 -18.49 -8.18 14.96
N ARG A 61 -19.47 -8.57 14.12
CA ARG A 61 -20.89 -8.64 14.52
C ARG A 61 -21.52 -10.03 14.42
#